data_AF-A0A9X3EW50-F1
#
_entry.id   AF-A0A9X3EW50-F1
#
_cell.length_a   1.000
_cell.length_b   1.000
_cell.length_c   1.000
_cell.angle_alpha   90.00
_cell.angle_beta   90.00
_cell.angle_gamma   90.00
#
_symmetry.space_group_name_H-M   'P 1'
#
loop_
_entity.id
_entity.type
_entity.pdbx_description
1 polymer ?
#
loop_
_entity_poly.entity_id
_entity_poly.type
_entity_poly.pdbx_seq_one_letter_code
_entity_poly.pdbx_strand_id
1 'polypeptide(L)'
;MHALARTAAAGFVAASLSCRTSENPAATETTGDTGTASGGEPDDGSRATLVHTYGLTTLAAFEETEPCVQWTLHNDQPLYVNAVTLVNDGGFHHSNWLTVPEDKFTGEDGFFRCSDRGYSELDAALSGTVVFAQSTQSRSEVQQLPPGVVIKIPPRHKIIAGVHLLNLASVAIETELRMALDIIHPRDVEVLVAPFRLTYYDLDIPPNRRSRFTGTCKIRGPYVGAVGGEFDLKLYHVLPHTHYLGDQFRLETFDADGNSEVVFEKTGFNADAGGKAFDPPLALDGSEGLRFSCGFDNWRDVSIGWGIGDQEMCVMLGLADSRAIMDVSVLVNSKPTGVEGDVLLHEGPCQVLAFPRTAPRPSPPRRRRPRRCTSRRAPRATSTSSRSSSASTPIRACRRRARRACGTSPAPSSHRAACSRRATTPSSPRPASTCSRRACTSACSRTRSRPGSTSRSSLPATPRAAGCTASSRAVTRPTAKARPSGTCPTTRPPCSPTAPSR
;
A
#
# COMPACT_ATOMS: atom_id res chain seq x y z
N MET A 1 19.43 -26.27 -12.67
CA MET A 1 20.36 -27.12 -11.89
C MET A 1 19.56 -27.76 -10.77
N HIS A 2 19.12 -28.99 -10.99
CA HIS A 2 18.35 -29.78 -10.02
C HIS A 2 19.27 -30.82 -9.41
N ALA A 3 19.40 -30.83 -8.09
CA ALA A 3 19.84 -32.00 -7.33
C ALA A 3 19.67 -31.78 -5.81
N LEU A 4 18.88 -32.69 -5.21
CA LEU A 4 19.14 -33.38 -3.95
C LEU A 4 19.24 -32.60 -2.63
N ALA A 5 18.23 -32.79 -1.77
CA ALA A 5 18.42 -33.40 -0.44
C ALA A 5 17.10 -33.95 0.12
N ARG A 6 17.04 -35.26 0.34
CA ARG A 6 16.07 -35.99 1.17
C ARG A 6 16.86 -36.72 2.25
N THR A 7 16.48 -36.56 3.52
CA THR A 7 16.54 -37.49 4.69
C THR A 7 16.49 -36.63 5.95
N ALA A 8 15.92 -37.00 7.10
CA ALA A 8 15.16 -38.13 7.60
C ALA A 8 14.47 -37.66 8.90
N ALA A 9 13.33 -38.23 9.28
CA ALA A 9 12.86 -38.16 10.67
C ALA A 9 12.17 -39.47 11.03
N ALA A 10 12.89 -40.29 11.80
CA ALA A 10 12.38 -41.44 12.50
C ALA A 10 11.71 -41.00 13.81
N GLY A 11 10.69 -41.75 14.21
CA GLY A 11 9.73 -41.34 15.22
C GLY A 11 10.22 -41.30 16.66
N PHE A 12 9.42 -40.63 17.47
CA PHE A 12 9.29 -40.90 18.89
C PHE A 12 7.81 -41.05 19.23
N VAL A 13 7.46 -42.24 19.71
CA VAL A 13 6.19 -42.54 20.36
C VAL A 13 6.41 -42.31 21.85
N ALA A 14 5.62 -41.43 22.45
CA ALA A 14 5.38 -41.43 23.89
C ALA A 14 3.93 -41.01 24.13
N ALA A 15 3.12 -41.98 24.53
CA ALA A 15 1.80 -41.77 25.08
C ALA A 15 1.93 -41.45 26.58
N SER A 16 1.21 -40.44 27.05
CA SER A 16 0.74 -40.38 28.44
C SER A 16 -0.52 -39.51 28.55
N LEU A 17 -1.28 -39.87 29.58
CA LEU A 17 -2.73 -39.74 29.74
C LEU A 17 -3.27 -38.34 30.01
N SER A 18 -4.56 -38.24 29.70
CA SER A 18 -5.56 -37.20 29.96
C SER A 18 -5.55 -36.52 31.34
N CYS A 19 -5.94 -35.24 31.33
CA CYS A 19 -6.95 -34.70 32.22
C CYS A 19 -7.91 -33.79 31.43
N ARG A 20 -9.20 -34.11 31.46
CA ARG A 20 -10.33 -33.27 31.03
C ARG A 20 -10.78 -32.39 32.21
N THR A 21 -11.05 -31.11 31.95
CA THR A 21 -12.16 -30.28 32.47
C THR A 21 -12.05 -28.90 31.79
N SER A 22 -12.99 -28.49 30.93
CA SER A 22 -14.27 -27.82 31.23
C SER A 22 -14.16 -26.30 31.20
N GLU A 23 -14.77 -25.73 30.15
CA GLU A 23 -15.58 -24.51 30.11
C GLU A 23 -14.95 -23.09 30.11
N ASN A 24 -15.25 -22.41 29.00
CA ASN A 24 -15.19 -20.97 28.72
C ASN A 24 -15.62 -20.07 29.89
N PRO A 25 -14.89 -18.98 30.18
CA PRO A 25 -15.50 -17.76 30.69
C PRO A 25 -15.95 -16.89 29.51
N ALA A 26 -17.27 -16.79 29.37
CA ALA A 26 -17.94 -15.87 28.47
C ALA A 26 -17.62 -14.41 28.82
N ALA A 27 -17.53 -13.61 27.75
CA ALA A 27 -17.25 -12.19 27.76
C ALA A 27 -18.22 -11.39 28.64
N THR A 28 -17.65 -10.49 29.43
CA THR A 28 -18.35 -9.48 30.21
C THR A 28 -19.01 -8.46 29.28
N GLU A 29 -20.33 -8.53 29.13
CA GLU A 29 -21.13 -7.45 28.55
C GLU A 29 -21.03 -6.20 29.42
N THR A 30 -20.45 -5.15 28.87
CA THR A 30 -20.42 -3.82 29.47
C THR A 30 -21.55 -3.00 28.86
N THR A 31 -22.72 -3.00 29.48
CA THR A 31 -23.83 -2.09 29.14
C THR A 31 -23.74 -0.82 29.98
N GLY A 32 -23.66 0.34 29.32
CA GLY A 32 -24.01 1.61 29.96
C GLY A 32 -23.26 2.84 29.48
N ASP A 33 -23.26 3.13 28.18
CA ASP A 33 -23.05 4.51 27.72
C ASP A 33 -24.26 4.96 26.89
N THR A 34 -24.99 5.92 27.42
CA THR A 34 -26.12 6.59 26.76
C THR A 34 -25.57 7.47 25.64
N GLY A 35 -25.35 6.84 24.49
CA GLY A 35 -24.94 7.48 23.25
C GLY A 35 -25.87 8.64 22.90
N THR A 36 -25.30 9.83 22.93
CA THR A 36 -25.88 11.03 22.32
C THR A 36 -26.09 10.71 20.84
N ALA A 37 -27.35 10.70 20.40
CA ALA A 37 -27.71 10.50 19.00
C ALA A 37 -27.12 11.64 18.17
N SER A 38 -25.90 11.44 17.67
CA SER A 38 -25.35 12.21 16.56
C SER A 38 -26.34 12.05 15.42
N GLY A 39 -26.96 13.15 15.00
CA GLY A 39 -27.91 13.17 13.89
C GLY A 39 -27.20 12.76 12.61
N GLY A 40 -27.14 11.46 12.35
CA GLY A 40 -26.60 10.89 11.13
C GLY A 40 -27.33 11.50 9.95
N GLU A 41 -26.57 12.13 9.07
CA GLU A 41 -27.08 12.58 7.78
C GLU A 41 -27.73 11.37 7.08
N PRO A 42 -28.94 11.51 6.51
CA PRO A 42 -29.66 10.39 5.92
C PRO A 42 -28.78 9.74 4.85
N ASP A 43 -28.54 8.43 4.98
CA ASP A 43 -27.87 7.61 3.98
C ASP A 43 -28.63 7.73 2.65
N ASP A 44 -28.02 8.41 1.68
CA ASP A 44 -28.60 8.65 0.36
C ASP A 44 -28.36 7.46 -0.59
N GLY A 45 -27.84 6.35 -0.06
CA GLY A 45 -27.48 5.14 -0.80
C GLY A 45 -26.28 5.34 -1.73
N SER A 46 -25.50 6.42 -1.54
CA SER A 46 -24.32 6.69 -2.36
C SER A 46 -23.07 5.93 -1.92
N ARG A 47 -23.08 5.30 -0.75
CA ARG A 47 -21.93 4.57 -0.20
C ARG A 47 -22.38 3.23 0.39
N ALA A 48 -21.48 2.26 0.35
CA ALA A 48 -21.63 1.01 1.08
C ALA A 48 -20.25 0.47 1.47
N THR A 49 -20.21 -0.43 2.43
CA THR A 49 -18.98 -1.10 2.85
C THR A 49 -19.17 -2.61 2.74
N LEU A 50 -18.30 -3.28 1.99
CA LEU A 50 -18.24 -4.74 1.92
C LEU A 50 -17.14 -5.23 2.85
N VAL A 51 -17.46 -6.10 3.80
CA VAL A 51 -16.48 -6.66 4.73
C VAL A 51 -16.33 -8.15 4.51
N HIS A 52 -15.10 -8.64 4.51
CA HIS A 52 -14.78 -10.06 4.39
C HIS A 52 -13.73 -10.45 5.42
N THR A 53 -13.91 -11.63 6.01
CA THR A 53 -12.87 -12.35 6.75
C THR A 53 -12.38 -13.51 5.90
N TYR A 54 -11.06 -13.67 5.84
CA TYR A 54 -10.42 -14.76 5.12
C TYR A 54 -10.28 -16.06 5.94
N GLY A 55 -10.73 -16.03 7.20
CA GLY A 55 -10.61 -17.14 8.14
C GLY A 55 -9.27 -17.16 8.89
N LEU A 56 -9.19 -18.08 9.86
CA LEU A 56 -8.03 -18.27 10.72
C LEU A 56 -6.95 -19.09 10.01
N THR A 57 -5.69 -18.72 10.25
CA THR A 57 -4.52 -19.53 9.91
C THR A 57 -3.61 -19.65 11.12
N THR A 58 -2.98 -20.82 11.29
CA THR A 58 -2.01 -21.06 12.35
C THR A 58 -0.61 -20.96 11.78
N LEU A 59 0.29 -20.33 12.54
CA LEU A 59 1.72 -20.31 12.25
C LEU A 59 2.47 -20.91 13.45
N ALA A 60 3.33 -21.88 13.22
CA ALA A 60 4.25 -22.40 14.20
C ALA A 60 5.24 -21.30 14.65
N ALA A 61 5.95 -21.56 15.75
CA ALA A 61 7.01 -20.67 16.23
C ALA A 61 8.04 -20.43 15.13
N PHE A 62 8.37 -19.16 14.86
CA PHE A 62 9.33 -18.76 13.82
C PHE A 62 8.98 -19.21 12.39
N GLU A 63 7.72 -19.58 12.12
CA GLU A 63 7.30 -19.97 10.78
C GLU A 63 7.17 -18.76 9.84
N GLU A 64 7.68 -18.94 8.63
CA GLU A 64 7.51 -18.05 7.49
C GLU A 64 6.90 -18.84 6.33
N THR A 65 5.83 -18.35 5.73
CA THR A 65 5.12 -19.04 4.64
C THR A 65 4.43 -18.04 3.71
N GLU A 66 4.24 -18.43 2.45
CA GLU A 66 3.66 -17.58 1.41
C GLU A 66 2.45 -18.24 0.72
N PRO A 67 1.33 -18.44 1.43
CA PRO A 67 0.12 -18.95 0.79
C PRO A 67 -0.52 -17.87 -0.09
N CYS A 68 -1.44 -18.32 -0.92
CA CYS A 68 -2.38 -17.44 -1.60
C CYS A 68 -3.72 -17.49 -0.89
N VAL A 69 -4.50 -16.44 -1.05
CA VAL A 69 -5.86 -16.33 -0.51
C VAL A 69 -6.75 -15.60 -1.50
N GLN A 70 -8.02 -15.99 -1.59
CA GLN A 70 -8.97 -15.33 -2.48
C GLN A 70 -10.36 -15.15 -1.85
N TRP A 71 -11.10 -14.17 -2.37
CA TRP A 71 -12.49 -13.83 -2.03
C TRP A 71 -13.27 -13.48 -3.30
N THR A 72 -14.29 -14.27 -3.61
CA THR A 72 -15.23 -14.03 -4.72
C THR A 72 -16.26 -12.98 -4.34
N LEU A 73 -16.32 -11.89 -5.11
CA LEU A 73 -17.16 -10.74 -4.78
C LEU A 73 -18.64 -10.94 -5.17
N HIS A 74 -18.93 -11.89 -6.05
CA HIS A 74 -20.26 -12.15 -6.60
C HIS A 74 -20.95 -10.90 -7.17
N ASN A 75 -20.17 -10.00 -7.77
CA ASN A 75 -20.68 -8.73 -8.27
C ASN A 75 -21.10 -8.84 -9.74
N ASP A 76 -22.40 -8.73 -10.03
CA ASP A 76 -22.89 -8.68 -11.42
C ASP A 76 -22.66 -7.31 -12.09
N GLN A 77 -22.30 -6.29 -11.31
CA GLN A 77 -22.00 -4.94 -11.76
C GLN A 77 -20.63 -4.47 -11.27
N PRO A 78 -19.99 -3.48 -11.91
CA PRO A 78 -18.70 -2.97 -11.44
C PRO A 78 -18.81 -2.34 -10.06
N LEU A 79 -17.79 -2.55 -9.22
CA LEU A 79 -17.63 -1.85 -7.94
C LEU A 79 -16.62 -0.71 -8.09
N TYR A 80 -16.85 0.38 -7.36
CA TYR A 80 -16.01 1.58 -7.39
C TYR A 80 -15.49 1.85 -5.98
N VAL A 81 -14.33 1.29 -5.69
CA VAL A 81 -13.72 1.26 -4.36
C VAL A 81 -12.96 2.57 -4.13
N ASN A 82 -13.40 3.34 -3.14
CA ASN A 82 -12.76 4.60 -2.74
C ASN A 82 -11.78 4.40 -1.57
N ALA A 83 -12.04 3.43 -0.69
CA ALA A 83 -11.10 3.05 0.34
C ALA A 83 -11.04 1.54 0.53
N VAL A 84 -9.87 1.07 0.97
CA VAL A 84 -9.65 -0.30 1.42
C VAL A 84 -9.09 -0.23 2.83
N THR A 85 -9.75 -0.93 3.76
CA THR A 85 -9.26 -1.12 5.12
C THR A 85 -8.84 -2.57 5.28
N LEU A 86 -7.62 -2.80 5.74
CA LEU A 86 -7.08 -4.12 6.04
C LEU A 86 -6.73 -4.19 7.53
N VAL A 87 -7.20 -5.21 8.23
CA VAL A 87 -6.91 -5.45 9.66
C VAL A 87 -6.51 -6.90 9.86
N ASN A 88 -5.46 -7.16 10.63
CA ASN A 88 -5.05 -8.51 11.03
C ASN A 88 -4.64 -8.59 12.50
N ASP A 89 -4.65 -9.81 13.04
CA ASP A 89 -4.31 -10.07 14.44
C ASP A 89 -2.81 -10.26 14.68
N GLY A 90 -1.97 -10.06 13.65
CA GLY A 90 -0.54 -10.31 13.63
C GLY A 90 -0.16 -11.35 12.58
N GLY A 91 1.13 -11.65 12.39
CA GLY A 91 1.56 -12.71 11.48
C GLY A 91 1.52 -12.37 9.98
N PHE A 92 0.84 -11.31 9.54
CA PHE A 92 0.89 -10.86 8.13
C PHE A 92 2.05 -9.88 7.94
N HIS A 93 3.12 -10.33 7.28
CA HIS A 93 4.32 -9.53 7.04
C HIS A 93 4.10 -8.48 5.96
N HIS A 94 3.58 -8.85 4.79
CA HIS A 94 3.03 -7.94 3.79
C HIS A 94 2.15 -8.72 2.82
N SER A 95 1.42 -8.02 1.97
CA SER A 95 0.54 -8.65 0.97
C SER A 95 0.22 -7.69 -0.17
N ASN A 96 0.09 -8.24 -1.38
CA ASN A 96 -0.34 -7.51 -2.58
C ASN A 96 -1.68 -8.05 -3.04
N TRP A 97 -2.69 -7.20 -3.06
CA TRP A 97 -4.07 -7.57 -3.34
C TRP A 97 -4.47 -7.11 -4.72
N LEU A 98 -4.89 -8.07 -5.53
CA LEU A 98 -5.30 -7.87 -6.89
C LEU A 98 -6.75 -8.28 -7.08
N THR A 99 -7.37 -7.73 -8.10
CA THR A 99 -8.63 -8.26 -8.63
C THR A 99 -8.37 -8.92 -9.94
N VAL A 100 -9.02 -10.06 -10.15
CA VAL A 100 -8.94 -10.85 -11.37
C VAL A 100 -10.34 -11.37 -11.74
N PRO A 101 -10.59 -11.70 -13.01
CA PRO A 101 -11.78 -12.43 -13.41
C PRO A 101 -11.99 -13.71 -12.55
N GLU A 102 -13.24 -14.04 -12.23
CA GLU A 102 -13.57 -15.22 -11.39
C GLU A 102 -13.03 -16.55 -11.96
N ASP A 103 -12.91 -16.65 -13.30
CA ASP A 103 -12.39 -17.82 -14.01
C ASP A 103 -10.85 -17.89 -14.00
N LYS A 104 -10.15 -16.84 -13.55
CA LYS A 104 -8.70 -16.85 -13.36
C LYS A 104 -8.32 -17.51 -12.04
N PHE A 105 -7.30 -18.36 -12.02
CA PHE A 105 -6.85 -19.09 -10.82
C PHE A 105 -8.01 -19.82 -10.11
N THR A 106 -8.77 -20.62 -10.87
CA THR A 106 -10.03 -21.24 -10.41
C THR A 106 -9.87 -22.05 -9.13
N GLY A 107 -10.86 -21.96 -8.24
CA GLY A 107 -10.97 -22.76 -7.02
C GLY A 107 -11.82 -22.06 -5.97
N GLU A 108 -12.08 -22.74 -4.86
CA GLU A 108 -12.83 -22.20 -3.73
C GLU A 108 -12.10 -21.04 -3.04
N ASP A 109 -12.86 -20.20 -2.35
CA ASP A 109 -12.35 -19.10 -1.52
C ASP A 109 -11.60 -19.58 -0.28
N GLY A 110 -10.79 -18.69 0.30
CA GLY A 110 -9.91 -18.99 1.43
C GLY A 110 -8.45 -19.24 1.00
N PHE A 111 -7.67 -19.83 1.90
CA PHE A 111 -6.24 -20.04 1.72
C PHE A 111 -5.93 -21.28 0.86
N PHE A 112 -4.91 -21.17 0.01
CA PHE A 112 -4.41 -22.26 -0.82
C PHE A 112 -2.93 -22.07 -1.14
N ARG A 113 -2.25 -23.13 -1.59
CA ARG A 113 -0.88 -23.00 -2.08
C ARG A 113 -0.89 -22.31 -3.44
N CYS A 114 -0.21 -21.18 -3.58
CA CYS A 114 -0.15 -20.41 -4.82
C CYS A 114 0.19 -21.28 -6.06
N SER A 115 1.15 -22.20 -5.90
CA SER A 115 1.60 -23.11 -6.97
C SER A 115 0.50 -24.01 -7.51
N ASP A 116 -0.45 -24.43 -6.67
CA ASP A 116 -1.46 -25.43 -7.03
C ASP A 116 -2.47 -24.87 -8.03
N ARG A 117 -2.61 -23.54 -8.08
CA ARG A 117 -3.47 -22.81 -9.03
C ARG A 117 -2.68 -22.01 -10.06
N GLY A 118 -1.35 -22.19 -10.13
CA GLY A 118 -0.49 -21.46 -11.05
C GLY A 118 -0.49 -19.95 -10.83
N TYR A 119 -0.70 -19.49 -9.59
CA TYR A 119 -0.74 -18.07 -9.28
C TYR A 119 0.61 -17.39 -9.56
N SER A 120 0.54 -16.22 -10.19
CA SER A 120 1.65 -15.29 -10.32
C SER A 120 1.10 -13.88 -10.17
N GLU A 121 1.74 -13.06 -9.34
CA GLU A 121 1.35 -11.67 -9.14
C GLU A 121 1.35 -10.87 -10.45
N LEU A 122 2.32 -11.12 -11.33
CA LEU A 122 2.39 -10.46 -12.64
C LEU A 122 1.19 -10.82 -13.52
N ASP A 123 0.84 -12.10 -13.60
CA ASP A 123 -0.30 -12.55 -14.39
C ASP A 123 -1.64 -12.04 -13.81
N ALA A 124 -1.75 -11.99 -12.48
CA ALA A 124 -2.88 -11.37 -11.80
C ALA A 124 -2.97 -9.87 -12.12
N ALA A 125 -1.85 -9.14 -12.10
CA ALA A 125 -1.80 -7.71 -12.40
C ALA A 125 -2.15 -7.41 -13.86
N LEU A 126 -1.71 -8.25 -14.80
CA LEU A 126 -2.04 -8.13 -16.22
C LEU A 126 -3.50 -8.51 -16.52
N SER A 127 -4.06 -9.47 -15.77
CA SER A 127 -5.44 -9.93 -15.94
C SER A 127 -6.47 -9.03 -15.24
N GLY A 128 -6.05 -8.11 -14.37
CA GLY A 128 -6.96 -7.19 -13.69
C GLY A 128 -6.30 -5.92 -13.15
N THR A 129 -6.36 -5.67 -11.84
CA THR A 129 -5.75 -4.48 -11.22
C THR A 129 -5.36 -4.72 -9.76
N VAL A 130 -4.33 -4.01 -9.30
CA VAL A 130 -4.01 -3.90 -7.86
C VAL A 130 -5.10 -3.08 -7.18
N VAL A 131 -5.56 -3.56 -6.03
CA VAL A 131 -6.57 -2.91 -5.19
C VAL A 131 -5.96 -2.37 -3.90
N PHE A 132 -4.98 -3.07 -3.33
CA PHE A 132 -4.34 -2.71 -2.09
C PHE A 132 -2.95 -3.35 -1.99
N ALA A 133 -2.04 -2.74 -1.27
CA ALA A 133 -0.85 -3.39 -0.76
C ALA A 133 -0.71 -3.06 0.73
N GLN A 134 -0.24 -4.02 1.51
CA GLN A 134 -0.09 -3.87 2.95
C GLN A 134 1.33 -3.42 3.29
N SER A 135 1.45 -2.38 4.10
CA SER A 135 2.70 -1.97 4.73
C SER A 135 3.30 -3.09 5.56
N THR A 136 4.63 -3.17 5.58
CA THR A 136 5.36 -4.25 6.28
C THR A 136 4.95 -4.33 7.75
N GLN A 137 4.38 -5.46 8.16
CA GLN A 137 3.90 -5.82 9.49
C GLN A 137 2.80 -4.91 10.06
N SER A 138 2.17 -4.09 9.23
CA SER A 138 1.04 -3.28 9.68
C SER A 138 -0.14 -4.16 10.06
N ARG A 139 -0.66 -3.96 11.27
CA ARG A 139 -1.86 -4.67 11.78
C ARG A 139 -3.16 -4.03 11.32
N SER A 140 -3.13 -2.75 10.98
CA SER A 140 -4.30 -2.00 10.55
C SER A 140 -3.87 -0.91 9.61
N GLU A 141 -4.41 -0.91 8.40
CA GLU A 141 -4.10 0.08 7.39
C GLU A 141 -5.33 0.45 6.58
N VAL A 142 -5.45 1.75 6.29
CA VAL A 142 -6.52 2.29 5.46
C VAL A 142 -5.86 2.98 4.26
N GLN A 143 -6.11 2.46 3.07
CA GLN A 143 -5.81 3.15 1.82
C GLN A 143 -7.05 3.96 1.43
N GLN A 144 -7.10 5.22 1.87
CA GLN A 144 -8.19 6.15 1.56
C GLN A 144 -7.83 7.02 0.36
N LEU A 145 -8.60 6.95 -0.73
CA LEU A 145 -8.45 7.86 -1.87
C LEU A 145 -9.30 9.12 -1.67
N PRO A 146 -8.95 10.27 -2.30
CA PRO A 146 -9.77 11.47 -2.24
C PRO A 146 -11.21 11.24 -2.74
N PRO A 147 -12.18 12.09 -2.36
CA PRO A 147 -13.56 11.95 -2.81
C PRO A 147 -13.67 11.85 -4.35
N GLY A 148 -14.45 10.88 -4.82
CA GLY A 148 -14.67 10.62 -6.25
C GLY A 148 -13.53 9.90 -6.98
N VAL A 149 -12.42 9.62 -6.30
CA VAL A 149 -11.29 8.86 -6.84
C VAL A 149 -11.44 7.41 -6.41
N VAL A 150 -11.40 6.49 -7.38
CA VAL A 150 -11.68 5.08 -7.11
C VAL A 150 -10.81 4.12 -7.91
N ILE A 151 -10.66 2.93 -7.34
CA ILE A 151 -10.25 1.72 -8.04
C ILE A 151 -11.51 1.04 -8.54
N LYS A 152 -11.57 0.72 -9.84
CA LYS A 152 -12.70 0.02 -10.44
C LYS A 152 -12.44 -1.47 -10.42
N ILE A 153 -13.34 -2.23 -9.80
CA ILE A 153 -13.40 -3.68 -9.90
C ILE A 153 -14.49 -4.04 -10.93
N PRO A 154 -14.17 -4.69 -12.06
CA PRO A 154 -15.18 -5.06 -13.06
C PRO A 154 -16.17 -6.12 -12.53
N PRO A 155 -17.30 -6.37 -13.24
CA PRO A 155 -18.22 -7.46 -12.92
C PRO A 155 -17.51 -8.81 -12.90
N ARG A 156 -18.00 -9.73 -12.07
CA ARG A 156 -17.54 -11.13 -12.01
C ARG A 156 -16.04 -11.24 -11.79
N HIS A 157 -15.56 -10.44 -10.84
CA HIS A 157 -14.18 -10.46 -10.39
C HIS A 157 -14.10 -10.94 -8.94
N LYS A 158 -12.95 -11.49 -8.59
CA LYS A 158 -12.60 -11.86 -7.22
C LYS A 158 -11.36 -11.09 -6.79
N ILE A 159 -11.19 -10.96 -5.49
CA ILE A 159 -9.94 -10.49 -4.88
C ILE A 159 -9.04 -11.69 -4.64
N ILE A 160 -7.76 -11.54 -4.93
CA ILE A 160 -6.73 -12.56 -4.73
C ILE A 160 -5.42 -11.90 -4.30
N ALA A 161 -4.67 -12.56 -3.43
CA ALA A 161 -3.34 -12.13 -3.03
C ALA A 161 -2.42 -13.33 -2.82
N GLY A 162 -1.13 -13.11 -3.08
CA GLY A 162 -0.07 -13.80 -2.34
C GLY A 162 0.13 -13.06 -1.03
N VAL A 163 0.04 -13.77 0.09
CA VAL A 163 0.26 -13.18 1.42
C VAL A 163 1.54 -13.75 1.99
N HIS A 164 2.42 -12.89 2.49
CA HIS A 164 3.61 -13.30 3.19
C HIS A 164 3.30 -13.30 4.69
N LEU A 165 3.29 -14.49 5.28
CA LEU A 165 3.06 -14.71 6.69
C LEU A 165 4.38 -14.96 7.42
N LEU A 166 4.56 -14.31 8.57
CA LEU A 166 5.74 -14.41 9.41
C LEU A 166 5.36 -14.35 10.90
N ASN A 167 5.63 -15.43 11.62
CA ASN A 167 5.53 -15.46 13.07
C ASN A 167 6.90 -15.25 13.72
N LEU A 168 7.15 -14.07 14.27
CA LEU A 168 8.39 -13.78 15.00
C LEU A 168 8.43 -14.34 16.43
N ALA A 169 7.33 -14.91 16.93
CA ALA A 169 7.25 -15.42 18.28
C ALA A 169 7.84 -16.84 18.39
N SER A 170 8.32 -17.17 19.59
CA SER A 170 8.79 -18.51 19.95
C SER A 170 7.67 -19.50 20.27
N VAL A 171 6.41 -19.10 20.05
CA VAL A 171 5.21 -19.92 20.25
C VAL A 171 4.35 -19.87 18.99
N ALA A 172 3.54 -20.89 18.79
CA ALA A 172 2.56 -20.88 17.72
C ALA A 172 1.55 -19.75 17.94
N ILE A 173 1.11 -19.11 16.85
CA ILE A 173 0.06 -18.10 16.85
C ILE A 173 -1.07 -18.53 15.93
N GLU A 174 -2.27 -18.09 16.26
CA GLU A 174 -3.41 -18.10 15.36
C GLU A 174 -3.69 -16.66 14.95
N THR A 175 -3.92 -16.44 13.65
CA THR A 175 -4.17 -15.11 13.13
C THR A 175 -5.26 -15.12 12.06
N GLU A 176 -6.00 -14.03 11.99
CA GLU A 176 -7.03 -13.75 11.00
C GLU A 176 -6.68 -12.47 10.24
N LEU A 177 -7.18 -12.38 9.01
CA LEU A 177 -7.17 -11.17 8.20
C LEU A 177 -8.61 -10.78 7.81
N ARG A 178 -8.89 -9.49 7.92
CA ARG A 178 -10.15 -8.88 7.53
C ARG A 178 -9.90 -7.75 6.56
N MET A 179 -10.74 -7.65 5.52
CA MET A 179 -10.71 -6.58 4.55
C MET A 179 -12.08 -5.92 4.46
N ALA A 180 -12.11 -4.60 4.41
CA ALA A 180 -13.29 -3.82 4.09
C ALA A 180 -13.06 -2.99 2.82
N LEU A 181 -14.04 -2.99 1.92
CA LEU A 181 -14.06 -2.18 0.70
C LEU A 181 -15.14 -1.11 0.87
N ASP A 182 -14.74 0.15 0.98
CA ASP A 182 -15.66 1.28 0.96
C ASP A 182 -15.94 1.66 -0.50
N ILE A 183 -17.15 1.34 -0.94
CA ILE A 183 -17.61 1.56 -2.31
C ILE A 183 -18.48 2.80 -2.38
N ILE A 184 -18.37 3.53 -3.49
CA ILE A 184 -19.22 4.68 -3.80
C ILE A 184 -20.06 4.44 -5.05
N HIS A 185 -21.18 5.15 -5.14
CA HIS A 185 -22.09 5.06 -6.28
C HIS A 185 -21.40 5.59 -7.56
N PRO A 186 -21.61 4.97 -8.73
CA PRO A 186 -20.97 5.37 -9.99
C PRO A 186 -21.18 6.85 -10.39
N ARG A 187 -22.25 7.48 -9.89
CA ARG A 187 -22.58 8.90 -10.12
C ARG A 187 -21.59 9.88 -9.46
N ASP A 188 -20.89 9.41 -8.44
CA ASP A 188 -19.97 10.19 -7.63
C ASP A 188 -18.51 9.91 -8.01
N VAL A 189 -18.28 9.05 -9.01
CA VAL A 189 -16.95 8.75 -9.55
C VAL A 189 -16.50 9.86 -10.50
N GLU A 190 -15.32 10.40 -10.22
CA GLU A 190 -14.65 11.42 -11.01
C GLU A 190 -13.40 10.86 -11.70
N VAL A 191 -12.62 10.02 -11.00
CA VAL A 191 -11.32 9.51 -11.47
C VAL A 191 -11.20 8.02 -11.24
N LEU A 192 -10.77 7.29 -12.27
CA LEU A 192 -10.36 5.89 -12.18
C LEU A 192 -8.83 5.81 -12.14
N VAL A 193 -8.26 5.49 -10.98
CA VAL A 193 -6.82 5.31 -10.87
C VAL A 193 -6.36 4.03 -11.59
N ALA A 194 -5.09 4.00 -11.97
CA ALA A 194 -4.37 2.84 -12.43
C ALA A 194 -3.14 2.65 -11.53
N PRO A 195 -2.80 1.40 -11.19
CA PRO A 195 -1.59 1.14 -10.44
C PRO A 195 -0.35 1.26 -11.33
N PHE A 196 0.75 1.63 -10.71
CA PHE A 196 2.08 1.43 -11.24
C PHE A 196 3.02 1.07 -10.10
N ARG A 197 4.17 0.51 -10.45
CA ARG A 197 5.17 0.07 -9.48
C ARG A 197 6.51 0.73 -9.76
N LEU A 198 7.21 1.15 -8.71
CA LEU A 198 8.64 1.41 -8.74
C LEU A 198 9.36 0.26 -8.03
N THR A 199 10.43 -0.28 -8.59
CA THR A 199 11.22 -1.33 -7.92
C THR A 199 12.71 -1.20 -8.21
N TYR A 200 13.54 -1.39 -7.19
CA TYR A 200 14.98 -1.55 -7.33
C TYR A 200 15.34 -3.02 -7.08
N TYR A 201 15.60 -3.77 -8.14
CA TYR A 201 15.91 -5.21 -8.06
C TYR A 201 17.40 -5.48 -7.83
N ASP A 202 18.28 -4.65 -8.38
CA ASP A 202 19.74 -4.88 -8.33
C ASP A 202 20.37 -4.41 -7.02
N LEU A 203 19.83 -4.90 -5.89
CA LEU A 203 20.34 -4.62 -4.56
C LEU A 203 21.53 -5.52 -4.23
N ASP A 204 22.59 -4.91 -3.71
CA ASP A 204 23.75 -5.57 -3.09
C ASP A 204 24.21 -4.68 -1.94
N ILE A 205 23.58 -4.86 -0.78
CA ILE A 205 23.75 -4.03 0.41
C ILE A 205 24.93 -4.60 1.22
N PRO A 206 26.10 -3.94 1.25
CA PRO A 206 27.29 -4.52 1.84
C PRO A 206 27.16 -4.75 3.35
N PRO A 207 27.88 -5.72 3.92
CA PRO A 207 27.87 -5.97 5.35
C PRO A 207 28.44 -4.80 6.16
N ASN A 208 27.89 -4.58 7.36
CA ASN A 208 28.31 -3.55 8.31
C ASN A 208 28.40 -2.14 7.68
N ARG A 209 27.39 -1.78 6.88
CA ARG A 209 27.36 -0.53 6.12
C ARG A 209 25.95 0.02 5.99
N ARG A 210 25.88 1.36 5.96
CA ARG A 210 24.73 2.09 5.44
C ARG A 210 24.86 2.28 3.94
N SER A 211 23.78 2.13 3.21
CA SER A 211 23.77 2.26 1.76
C SER A 211 22.46 2.87 1.26
N ARG A 212 22.52 3.65 0.17
CA ARG A 212 21.35 4.25 -0.47
C ARG A 212 21.32 3.89 -1.94
N PHE A 213 20.22 3.31 -2.41
CA PHE A 213 20.01 2.89 -3.79
C PHE A 213 19.01 3.82 -4.45
N THR A 214 19.42 4.48 -5.53
CA THR A 214 18.61 5.51 -6.21
C THR A 214 18.35 5.16 -7.67
N GLY A 215 17.08 5.16 -8.07
CA GLY A 215 16.64 5.07 -9.46
C GLY A 215 16.11 6.41 -9.95
N THR A 216 16.69 6.96 -11.02
CA THR A 216 16.15 8.15 -11.71
C THR A 216 15.44 7.71 -13.00
N CYS A 217 14.11 7.83 -13.03
CA CYS A 217 13.27 7.21 -14.05
C CYS A 217 12.57 8.26 -14.90
N LYS A 218 12.98 8.38 -16.17
CA LYS A 218 12.34 9.28 -17.15
C LYS A 218 11.05 8.65 -17.67
N ILE A 219 9.94 8.94 -17.02
CA ILE A 219 8.63 8.33 -17.29
C ILE A 219 7.91 9.02 -18.46
N ARG A 220 8.13 10.33 -18.65
CA ARG A 220 7.43 11.15 -19.67
C ARG A 220 7.47 10.52 -21.05
N GLY A 221 8.67 10.23 -21.57
CA GLY A 221 8.86 9.69 -22.92
C GLY A 221 8.11 8.37 -23.16
N PRO A 222 8.38 7.32 -22.36
CA PRO A 222 7.66 6.05 -22.43
C PRO A 222 6.14 6.18 -22.31
N TYR A 223 5.65 7.03 -21.39
CA TYR A 223 4.21 7.29 -21.24
C TYR A 223 3.61 7.89 -22.51
N VAL A 224 4.19 8.99 -23.01
CA VAL A 224 3.73 9.68 -24.23
C VAL A 224 3.76 8.72 -25.43
N GLY A 225 4.80 7.90 -25.54
CA GLY A 225 4.92 6.88 -26.58
C GLY A 225 3.82 5.82 -26.50
N ALA A 226 3.42 5.40 -25.30
CA ALA A 226 2.38 4.39 -25.10
C ALA A 226 0.95 4.92 -25.37
N VAL A 227 0.66 6.18 -25.04
CA VAL A 227 -0.71 6.73 -25.09
C VAL A 227 -0.98 7.68 -26.25
N GLY A 228 0.06 8.16 -26.96
CA GLY A 228 -0.08 9.04 -28.13
C GLY A 228 -0.66 10.43 -27.81
N GLY A 229 -0.26 11.06 -26.70
CA GLY A 229 -0.75 12.39 -26.29
C GLY A 229 0.12 13.06 -25.23
N GLU A 230 -0.42 14.05 -24.52
CA GLU A 230 0.32 14.79 -23.49
C GLU A 230 0.66 13.94 -22.26
N PHE A 231 1.71 14.32 -21.52
CA PHE A 231 2.04 13.72 -20.24
C PHE A 231 1.16 14.32 -19.14
N ASP A 232 0.05 13.64 -18.84
CA ASP A 232 -1.03 14.10 -17.98
C ASP A 232 -1.20 13.25 -16.70
N LEU A 233 -0.11 12.63 -16.22
CA LEU A 233 -0.12 11.75 -15.06
C LEU A 233 -0.37 12.54 -13.75
N LYS A 234 -1.30 12.07 -12.91
CA LYS A 234 -1.51 12.63 -11.56
C LYS A 234 -1.49 11.53 -10.51
N LEU A 235 -0.68 11.68 -9.48
CA LEU A 235 -0.50 10.72 -8.41
C LEU A 235 -1.49 10.99 -7.27
N TYR A 236 -2.22 9.96 -6.86
CA TYR A 236 -3.23 10.01 -5.80
C TYR A 236 -2.82 9.26 -4.55
N HIS A 237 -1.96 8.24 -4.68
CA HIS A 237 -1.48 7.47 -3.53
C HIS A 237 -0.09 6.89 -3.82
N VAL A 238 0.75 6.81 -2.79
CA VAL A 238 1.99 6.04 -2.78
C VAL A 238 2.08 5.20 -1.52
N LEU A 239 2.67 4.02 -1.64
CA LEU A 239 3.00 3.16 -0.51
C LEU A 239 4.38 2.53 -0.75
N PRO A 240 5.43 2.95 -0.02
CA PRO A 240 6.73 2.31 -0.09
C PRO A 240 6.74 0.97 0.65
N HIS A 241 7.71 0.13 0.30
CA HIS A 241 7.96 -1.14 0.97
C HIS A 241 9.46 -1.44 1.03
N THR A 242 9.91 -1.75 2.25
CA THR A 242 11.24 -2.25 2.61
C THR A 242 11.07 -3.29 3.73
N HIS A 243 12.09 -4.11 3.98
CA HIS A 243 12.14 -4.93 5.18
C HIS A 243 12.88 -4.21 6.32
N TYR A 244 13.34 -4.97 7.32
CA TYR A 244 13.75 -4.48 8.63
C TYR A 244 15.09 -3.72 8.62
N LEU A 245 15.91 -3.81 7.56
CA LEU A 245 17.11 -2.98 7.38
C LEU A 245 16.80 -1.63 6.75
N GLY A 246 15.59 -1.43 6.21
CA GLY A 246 15.19 -0.18 5.59
C GLY A 246 15.23 0.99 6.57
N ASP A 247 16.00 2.04 6.26
CA ASP A 247 16.13 3.24 7.09
C ASP A 247 15.59 4.51 6.41
N GLN A 248 15.29 4.44 5.12
CA GLN A 248 14.72 5.55 4.37
C GLN A 248 13.99 5.03 3.12
N PHE A 249 12.87 5.67 2.79
CA PHE A 249 12.35 5.72 1.43
C PHE A 249 12.09 7.16 1.05
N ARG A 250 12.51 7.58 -0.15
CA ARG A 250 12.30 8.94 -0.65
C ARG A 250 11.83 8.90 -2.10
N LEU A 251 10.84 9.73 -2.40
CA LEU A 251 10.29 9.92 -3.74
C LEU A 251 10.35 11.40 -4.11
N GLU A 252 10.87 11.65 -5.30
CA GLU A 252 11.06 12.97 -5.87
C GLU A 252 10.47 13.04 -7.27
N THR A 253 9.93 14.20 -7.64
CA THR A 253 9.75 14.58 -9.04
C THR A 253 11.01 15.29 -9.51
N PHE A 254 11.28 15.29 -10.82
CA PHE A 254 12.35 16.12 -11.38
C PHE A 254 11.95 16.66 -12.76
N ASP A 255 12.42 17.85 -13.11
CA ASP A 255 12.16 18.52 -14.39
C ASP A 255 13.25 18.26 -15.45
N ALA A 256 13.13 18.92 -16.60
CA ALA A 256 14.08 18.79 -17.71
C ALA A 256 15.48 19.36 -17.42
N ASP A 257 15.56 20.32 -16.51
CA ASP A 257 16.81 20.93 -16.04
C ASP A 257 17.46 20.10 -14.91
N GLY A 258 16.75 19.08 -14.43
CA GLY A 258 17.19 18.17 -13.38
C GLY A 258 16.91 18.69 -11.96
N ASN A 259 16.18 19.79 -11.81
CA ASN A 259 15.72 20.25 -10.51
C ASN A 259 14.75 19.21 -9.94
N SER A 260 14.94 18.83 -8.68
CA SER A 260 14.07 17.85 -8.02
C SER A 260 13.35 18.43 -6.81
N GLU A 261 12.15 17.90 -6.56
CA GLU A 261 11.33 18.21 -5.39
C GLU A 261 10.97 16.91 -4.67
N VAL A 262 11.17 16.87 -3.36
CA VAL A 262 10.73 15.74 -2.52
C VAL A 262 9.23 15.81 -2.31
N VAL A 263 8.52 14.79 -2.80
CA VAL A 263 7.05 14.72 -2.70
C VAL A 263 6.58 13.74 -1.63
N PHE A 264 7.44 12.80 -1.26
CA PHE A 264 7.21 11.86 -0.17
C PHE A 264 8.53 11.36 0.41
N GLU A 265 8.59 11.23 1.73
CA GLU A 265 9.72 10.66 2.46
C GLU A 265 9.19 9.88 3.67
N LYS A 266 9.78 8.71 3.89
CA LYS A 266 9.62 7.90 5.09
C LYS A 266 11.01 7.62 5.65
N THR A 267 11.19 7.78 6.95
CA THR A 267 12.44 7.46 7.64
C THR A 267 12.23 6.33 8.64
N GLY A 268 13.21 5.45 8.72
CA GLY A 268 13.18 4.25 9.54
C GLY A 268 12.21 3.17 9.06
N PHE A 269 12.40 1.98 9.63
CA PHE A 269 11.43 0.91 9.59
C PHE A 269 10.51 0.99 10.80
N ASN A 270 9.20 0.92 10.55
CA ASN A 270 8.18 0.71 11.56
C ASN A 270 7.08 -0.19 11.00
N ALA A 271 6.40 -0.91 11.89
CA ALA A 271 5.26 -1.76 11.57
C ALA A 271 3.94 -0.96 11.47
N ASP A 272 4.03 0.32 11.07
CA ASP A 272 2.87 1.20 10.90
C ASP A 272 2.46 1.26 9.42
N ALA A 273 1.23 1.71 9.17
CA ALA A 273 0.79 2.07 7.83
C ALA A 273 1.69 3.18 7.25
N GLY A 274 2.30 2.91 6.08
CA GLY A 274 3.26 3.78 5.41
C GLY A 274 2.73 4.49 4.17
N GLY A 275 1.46 4.26 3.81
CA GLY A 275 0.84 4.86 2.63
C GLY A 275 0.56 6.37 2.81
N LYS A 276 0.66 7.12 1.71
CA LYS A 276 0.26 8.54 1.64
C LYS A 276 -0.69 8.75 0.47
N ALA A 277 -1.86 9.28 0.77
CA ALA A 277 -2.76 9.86 -0.22
C ALA A 277 -2.38 11.33 -0.51
N PHE A 278 -2.63 11.78 -1.73
CA PHE A 278 -2.45 13.16 -2.16
C PHE A 278 -3.82 13.80 -2.43
N ASP A 279 -4.16 14.84 -1.67
CA ASP A 279 -5.35 15.67 -1.87
C ASP A 279 -4.98 17.17 -1.69
N PRO A 280 -4.87 17.96 -2.77
CA PRO A 280 -5.09 17.59 -4.18
C PRO A 280 -4.06 16.58 -4.72
N PRO A 281 -4.35 15.89 -5.84
CA PRO A 281 -3.40 14.95 -6.43
C PRO A 281 -2.13 15.68 -6.90
N LEU A 282 -0.99 14.99 -6.81
CA LEU A 282 0.28 15.50 -7.30
C LEU A 282 0.31 15.39 -8.84
N ALA A 283 0.23 16.52 -9.53
CA ALA A 283 0.35 16.59 -10.98
C ALA A 283 1.82 16.46 -11.42
N LEU A 284 2.07 15.65 -12.46
CA LEU A 284 3.43 15.41 -12.99
C LEU A 284 3.68 16.04 -14.36
N ASP A 285 2.74 16.82 -14.90
CA ASP A 285 2.78 17.45 -16.23
C ASP A 285 3.95 18.41 -16.45
N GLY A 286 4.58 18.91 -15.39
CA GLY A 286 5.83 19.69 -15.43
C GLY A 286 7.12 18.87 -15.26
N SER A 287 7.03 17.56 -14.99
CA SER A 287 8.18 16.70 -14.64
C SER A 287 8.65 15.82 -15.81
N GLU A 288 9.90 15.40 -15.81
CA GLU A 288 10.43 14.35 -16.69
C GLU A 288 10.13 12.94 -16.16
N GLY A 289 9.92 12.81 -14.86
CA GLY A 289 9.52 11.56 -14.22
C GLY A 289 9.74 11.56 -12.71
N LEU A 290 10.09 10.39 -12.18
CA LEU A 290 10.24 10.15 -10.75
C LEU A 290 11.66 9.68 -10.43
N ARG A 291 12.22 10.18 -9.35
CA ARG A 291 13.42 9.64 -8.72
C ARG A 291 13.01 9.02 -7.39
N PHE A 292 13.36 7.77 -7.17
CA PHE A 292 13.09 7.09 -5.90
C PHE A 292 14.37 6.55 -5.31
N SER A 293 14.47 6.55 -3.99
CA SER A 293 15.58 5.95 -3.27
C SER A 293 15.15 5.18 -2.03
N CYS A 294 15.86 4.11 -1.75
CA CYS A 294 15.76 3.36 -0.51
C CYS A 294 17.11 3.38 0.20
N GLY A 295 17.11 3.71 1.48
CA GLY A 295 18.24 3.61 2.37
C GLY A 295 18.14 2.35 3.22
N PHE A 296 19.30 1.77 3.55
CA PHE A 296 19.42 0.58 4.37
C PHE A 296 20.59 0.73 5.36
N ASP A 297 20.40 0.24 6.58
CA ASP A 297 21.44 0.08 7.61
C ASP A 297 21.72 -1.41 7.83
N ASN A 298 22.63 -1.97 7.02
CA ASN A 298 22.99 -3.38 7.13
C ASN A 298 24.04 -3.58 8.23
N TRP A 299 23.57 -3.84 9.45
CA TRP A 299 24.40 -4.19 10.61
C TRP A 299 24.86 -5.65 10.63
N ARG A 300 24.49 -6.46 9.63
CA ARG A 300 24.90 -7.87 9.51
C ARG A 300 26.29 -7.98 8.90
N ASP A 301 26.91 -9.14 9.07
CA ASP A 301 28.24 -9.47 8.55
C ASP A 301 28.22 -10.13 7.16
N VAL A 302 27.05 -10.17 6.51
CA VAL A 302 26.86 -10.68 5.15
C VAL A 302 26.24 -9.61 4.24
N SER A 303 26.48 -9.73 2.93
CA SER A 303 25.78 -8.88 1.94
C SER A 303 24.32 -9.31 1.82
N ILE A 304 23.44 -8.34 1.57
CA ILE A 304 21.99 -8.55 1.46
C ILE A 304 21.53 -8.09 0.07
N GLY A 305 20.84 -8.96 -0.66
CA GLY A 305 20.29 -8.68 -1.97
C GLY A 305 18.79 -8.41 -1.95
N TRP A 306 18.18 -8.42 -3.13
CA TRP A 306 16.73 -8.31 -3.28
C TRP A 306 16.05 -9.67 -3.06
N GLY A 307 14.99 -9.71 -2.24
CA GLY A 307 14.19 -10.91 -2.04
C GLY A 307 13.34 -10.88 -0.77
N ILE A 308 12.86 -12.07 -0.38
CA ILE A 308 12.08 -12.34 0.84
C ILE A 308 12.97 -12.90 1.99
N GLY A 309 12.40 -13.07 3.18
CA GLY A 309 13.09 -13.57 4.37
C GLY A 309 14.20 -12.65 4.84
N ASP A 310 15.43 -13.16 4.85
CA ASP A 310 16.62 -12.40 5.27
C ASP A 310 17.14 -11.39 4.23
N GLN A 311 16.49 -11.31 3.07
CA GLN A 311 16.80 -10.34 2.02
C GLN A 311 16.04 -9.01 2.22
N GLU A 312 16.29 -8.03 1.35
CA GLU A 312 15.61 -6.72 1.38
C GLU A 312 14.77 -6.45 0.14
N MET A 313 13.92 -5.43 0.22
CA MET A 313 13.17 -4.91 -0.91
C MET A 313 13.24 -3.39 -0.97
N CYS A 314 13.15 -2.85 -2.18
CA CYS A 314 12.96 -1.42 -2.44
C CYS A 314 11.85 -1.28 -3.47
N VAL A 315 10.62 -1.19 -3.00
CA VAL A 315 9.41 -1.20 -3.84
C VAL A 315 8.51 -0.03 -3.46
N MET A 316 7.73 0.45 -4.41
CA MET A 316 6.63 1.37 -4.14
C MET A 316 5.44 1.05 -5.03
N LEU A 317 4.26 0.91 -4.42
CA LEU A 317 2.99 0.96 -5.13
C LEU A 317 2.58 2.42 -5.32
N GLY A 318 2.20 2.79 -6.54
CA GLY A 318 1.57 4.07 -6.85
C GLY A 318 0.19 3.89 -7.46
N LEU A 319 -0.75 4.77 -7.10
CA LEU A 319 -2.06 4.87 -7.76
C LEU A 319 -2.17 6.24 -8.43
N ALA A 320 -2.37 6.24 -9.74
CA ALA A 320 -2.38 7.46 -10.53
C ALA A 320 -3.60 7.55 -11.47
N ASP A 321 -4.09 8.76 -11.70
CA ASP A 321 -4.85 9.09 -12.90
C ASP A 321 -3.89 8.95 -14.10
N SER A 322 -3.98 7.79 -14.76
CA SER A 322 -3.06 7.39 -15.82
C SER A 322 -3.82 6.74 -16.97
N ARG A 323 -3.41 7.09 -18.20
CA ARG A 323 -3.84 6.40 -19.43
C ARG A 323 -2.98 5.19 -19.79
N ALA A 324 -1.87 4.99 -19.08
CA ALA A 324 -1.00 3.82 -19.21
C ALA A 324 -0.91 3.03 -17.90
N ILE A 325 -0.71 1.73 -18.01
CA ILE A 325 -0.19 0.91 -16.91
C ILE A 325 1.33 0.93 -17.04
N MET A 326 2.04 1.11 -15.92
CA MET A 326 3.49 1.25 -15.94
C MET A 326 4.16 0.34 -14.92
N ASP A 327 5.30 -0.22 -15.32
CA ASP A 327 6.27 -0.84 -14.41
C ASP A 327 7.60 -0.12 -14.59
N VAL A 328 8.17 0.35 -13.48
CA VAL A 328 9.36 1.18 -13.47
C VAL A 328 10.39 0.51 -12.58
N SER A 329 11.51 0.09 -13.15
CA SER A 329 12.42 -0.81 -12.46
C SER A 329 13.88 -0.49 -12.72
N VAL A 330 14.71 -0.57 -11.69
CA VAL A 330 16.17 -0.71 -11.82
C VAL A 330 16.48 -2.21 -11.74
N LEU A 331 16.72 -2.83 -12.90
CA LEU A 331 16.83 -4.29 -13.00
C LEU A 331 18.24 -4.81 -12.76
N VAL A 332 19.25 -4.13 -13.31
CA VAL A 332 20.66 -4.56 -13.35
C VAL A 332 21.58 -3.36 -13.52
N ASN A 333 22.88 -3.58 -13.30
CA ASN A 333 23.97 -2.61 -13.45
C ASN A 333 23.93 -1.44 -12.44
N SER A 334 23.44 -1.71 -11.23
CA SER A 334 23.68 -0.89 -10.05
C SER A 334 25.18 -0.75 -9.82
N LYS A 335 25.64 0.48 -9.54
CA LYS A 335 27.05 0.78 -9.28
C LYS A 335 27.18 1.77 -8.14
N PRO A 336 28.24 1.67 -7.32
CA PRO A 336 28.59 2.72 -6.39
C PRO A 336 28.89 4.02 -7.13
N THR A 337 28.30 5.13 -6.70
CA THR A 337 28.50 6.47 -7.30
C THR A 337 29.23 7.43 -6.38
N GLY A 338 29.32 7.12 -5.09
CA GLY A 338 30.02 7.95 -4.12
C GLY A 338 29.75 7.55 -2.69
N VAL A 339 30.13 8.42 -1.76
CA VAL A 339 29.88 8.27 -0.32
C VAL A 339 29.40 9.62 0.21
N GLU A 340 28.31 9.60 0.98
CA GLU A 340 27.79 10.76 1.71
C GLU A 340 27.88 10.47 3.21
N GLY A 341 28.87 11.06 3.90
CA GLY A 341 29.14 10.72 5.29
C GLY A 341 29.57 9.26 5.44
N ASP A 342 28.76 8.45 6.11
CA ASP A 342 28.92 7.00 6.29
C ASP A 342 28.04 6.16 5.34
N VAL A 343 27.26 6.81 4.46
CA VAL A 343 26.33 6.14 3.54
C VAL A 343 26.98 5.93 2.18
N LEU A 344 27.06 4.68 1.74
CA LEU A 344 27.50 4.32 0.38
C LEU A 344 26.36 4.58 -0.61
N LEU A 345 26.60 5.35 -1.67
CA LEU A 345 25.59 5.70 -2.67
C LEU A 345 25.67 4.75 -3.87
N HIS A 346 24.52 4.25 -4.30
CA HIS A 346 24.35 3.39 -5.47
C HIS A 346 23.31 3.98 -6.43
N GLU A 347 23.60 3.88 -7.72
CA GLU A 347 22.66 4.21 -8.79
C GLU A 347 22.66 3.12 -9.86
N GLY A 348 21.51 2.92 -10.49
CA GLY A 348 21.36 1.98 -11.59
C GLY A 348 20.44 2.54 -12.68
N PRO A 349 20.59 2.05 -13.92
CA PRO A 349 19.74 2.49 -15.02
C PRO A 349 18.28 2.11 -14.75
N CYS A 350 17.38 3.09 -14.82
CA CYS A 350 15.96 2.86 -14.65
C CYS A 350 15.27 2.59 -15.99
N GLN A 351 14.58 1.47 -16.08
CA GLN A 351 13.74 1.08 -17.20
C GLN A 351 12.27 1.41 -16.88
N VAL A 352 11.56 1.93 -17.87
CA VAL A 352 10.11 2.18 -17.79
C VAL A 352 9.43 1.39 -18.88
N LEU A 353 8.53 0.49 -18.49
CA LEU A 353 7.59 -0.17 -19.37
C LEU A 353 6.25 0.54 -19.22
N ALA A 354 5.65 0.96 -20.33
CA ALA A 354 4.35 1.62 -20.34
C ALA A 354 3.47 0.96 -21.41
N PHE A 355 2.27 0.58 -21.02
CA PHE A 355 1.27 -0.02 -21.91
C PHE A 355 -0.01 0.81 -21.87
N PRO A 356 -0.64 1.10 -23.02
CA PRO A 356 -1.94 1.77 -23.02
C PRO A 356 -2.95 0.92 -22.24
N ARG A 357 -3.76 1.57 -21.42
CA ARG A 357 -4.83 0.90 -20.69
C ARG A 357 -5.89 0.43 -21.70
N THR A 358 -6.10 -0.89 -21.78
CA THR A 358 -6.97 -1.54 -22.78
C THR A 358 -8.46 -1.24 -22.64
N ALA A 359 -8.91 -0.77 -21.46
CA ALA A 359 -10.29 -0.38 -21.25
C ALA A 359 -10.48 1.12 -21.51
N PRO A 360 -11.37 1.52 -22.44
CA PRO A 360 -11.80 2.90 -22.56
C PRO A 360 -12.30 3.36 -21.19
N ARG A 361 -11.78 4.48 -20.69
CA ARG A 361 -12.38 5.12 -19.53
C ARG A 361 -13.84 5.40 -19.88
N PRO A 362 -14.84 4.90 -19.11
CA PRO A 362 -16.18 5.44 -19.26
C PRO A 362 -16.02 6.94 -19.04
N SER A 363 -16.36 7.74 -20.04
CA SER A 363 -16.35 9.18 -19.89
C SER A 363 -17.18 9.48 -18.64
N PRO A 364 -16.65 10.22 -17.64
CA PRO A 364 -17.42 10.54 -16.46
C PRO A 364 -18.77 11.07 -16.95
N PRO A 365 -19.90 10.52 -16.47
CA PRO A 365 -21.20 10.94 -16.93
C PRO A 365 -21.22 12.45 -16.74
N ARG A 366 -21.31 13.21 -17.85
CA ARG A 366 -21.29 14.67 -17.79
C ARG A 366 -22.30 15.05 -16.72
N ARG A 367 -21.82 15.49 -15.55
CA ARG A 367 -22.68 15.98 -14.48
C ARG A 367 -23.57 16.98 -15.18
N ARG A 368 -24.85 16.64 -15.36
CA ARG A 368 -25.84 17.59 -15.85
C ARG A 368 -25.83 18.63 -14.76
N ARG A 369 -25.04 19.69 -14.93
CA ARG A 369 -25.05 20.86 -14.05
C ARG A 369 -26.53 21.11 -13.81
N PRO A 370 -26.99 21.05 -12.55
CA PRO A 370 -28.40 21.21 -12.24
C PRO A 370 -28.84 22.42 -13.04
N ARG A 371 -29.78 22.21 -13.99
CA ARG A 371 -30.25 23.27 -14.87
C ARG A 371 -30.59 24.39 -13.93
N ARG A 372 -29.76 25.44 -13.93
CA ARG A 372 -30.00 26.61 -13.11
C ARG A 372 -31.41 27.00 -13.52
N CYS A 373 -32.37 26.83 -12.60
CA CYS A 373 -33.72 27.31 -12.83
C CYS A 373 -33.54 28.81 -13.01
N THR A 374 -33.34 29.23 -14.25
CA THR A 374 -33.49 30.61 -14.63
C THR A 374 -34.93 30.87 -14.29
N SER A 375 -35.14 31.57 -13.17
CA SER A 375 -36.43 32.12 -12.85
C SER A 375 -36.83 32.89 -14.11
N ARG A 376 -37.81 32.34 -14.81
CA ARG A 376 -38.41 32.96 -15.97
C ARG A 376 -39.02 34.24 -15.40
N ARG A 377 -38.27 35.35 -15.44
CA ARG A 377 -38.81 36.67 -15.13
C ARG A 377 -40.03 36.80 -16.02
N ALA A 378 -41.21 36.84 -15.40
CA ALA A 378 -42.42 37.17 -16.11
C ALA A 378 -42.19 38.47 -16.90
N PRO A 379 -42.68 38.57 -18.15
CA PRO A 379 -42.59 39.81 -18.90
C PRO A 379 -43.22 40.92 -18.07
N ARG A 380 -42.40 41.91 -17.72
CA ARG A 380 -42.81 43.09 -16.95
C ARG A 380 -43.66 43.92 -17.89
N ALA A 381 -44.95 44.03 -17.61
CA ALA A 381 -45.83 44.95 -18.30
C ALA A 381 -45.27 46.37 -18.15
N THR A 382 -45.04 47.03 -19.28
CA THR A 382 -44.71 48.45 -19.38
C THR A 382 -45.91 49.27 -18.93
N SER A 383 -45.87 49.82 -17.72
CA SER A 383 -46.70 50.95 -17.31
C SER A 383 -45.83 52.20 -17.24
N THR A 384 -46.05 53.10 -18.19
CA THR A 384 -45.66 54.51 -18.13
C THR A 384 -46.32 55.19 -16.94
N SER A 385 -45.53 55.71 -15.99
CA SER A 385 -45.90 56.92 -15.24
C SER A 385 -44.66 57.66 -14.70
N SER A 386 -44.81 58.96 -14.72
CA SER A 386 -43.85 60.04 -14.45
C SER A 386 -43.52 60.30 -12.98
N ARG A 387 -42.30 60.86 -12.77
CA ARG A 387 -41.86 61.84 -11.75
C ARG A 387 -42.21 61.63 -10.26
N SER A 388 -41.18 61.52 -9.42
CA SER A 388 -40.60 62.62 -8.60
C SER A 388 -39.90 62.12 -7.33
N SER A 389 -38.92 62.90 -6.91
CA SER A 389 -37.94 62.78 -5.83
C SER A 389 -38.49 62.92 -4.41
N SER A 390 -37.92 62.18 -3.44
CA SER A 390 -37.32 62.71 -2.18
C SER A 390 -37.05 61.59 -1.16
N ALA A 391 -36.18 61.91 -0.20
CA ALA A 391 -35.37 61.01 0.61
C ALA A 391 -36.03 60.57 1.95
N SER A 392 -35.20 59.85 2.74
CA SER A 392 -35.20 59.63 4.21
C SER A 392 -35.98 58.44 4.84
N THR A 393 -35.18 57.50 5.36
CA THR A 393 -35.32 56.61 6.55
C THR A 393 -35.56 57.45 7.85
N PRO A 394 -35.88 56.92 9.07
CA PRO A 394 -35.88 55.52 9.53
C PRO A 394 -36.93 55.09 10.63
N ILE A 395 -36.78 53.83 11.13
CA ILE A 395 -37.06 53.29 12.49
C ILE A 395 -38.39 52.52 12.82
N ARG A 396 -38.17 51.22 13.16
CA ARG A 396 -38.76 50.28 14.16
C ARG A 396 -40.25 49.83 14.20
N ALA A 397 -40.36 48.49 14.09
CA ALA A 397 -40.82 47.50 15.09
C ALA A 397 -42.28 46.98 15.14
N CYS A 398 -42.32 45.65 15.32
CA CYS A 398 -43.27 44.81 16.08
C CYS A 398 -44.53 44.19 15.43
N ARG A 399 -44.45 42.85 15.29
CA ARG A 399 -45.41 41.79 15.71
C ARG A 399 -46.87 41.82 15.19
N ARG A 400 -47.28 40.79 14.42
CA ARG A 400 -48.11 39.62 14.86
C ARG A 400 -48.66 38.76 13.69
N ARG A 401 -48.52 37.43 13.88
CA ARG A 401 -49.46 36.29 13.64
C ARG A 401 -50.43 36.26 12.44
N ALA A 402 -50.34 35.17 11.66
CA ALA A 402 -51.43 34.29 11.20
C ALA A 402 -50.78 32.97 10.69
N ARG A 403 -50.96 31.77 11.27
CA ARG A 403 -52.07 30.78 11.25
C ARG A 403 -52.35 30.07 9.91
N ARG A 404 -52.13 28.73 9.94
CA ARG A 404 -52.77 27.58 9.19
C ARG A 404 -52.39 27.45 7.70
N ALA A 405 -52.24 26.27 7.08
CA ALA A 405 -52.88 24.94 7.23
C ALA A 405 -51.86 23.80 6.88
N CYS A 406 -51.76 22.71 7.64
CA CYS A 406 -52.45 21.40 7.52
C CYS A 406 -52.31 20.68 6.16
N GLY A 407 -51.60 19.56 6.17
CA GLY A 407 -51.56 18.54 5.12
C GLY A 407 -51.00 17.23 5.66
N THR A 408 -51.84 16.43 6.32
CA THR A 408 -51.56 15.07 6.79
C THR A 408 -52.13 14.05 5.81
N SER A 409 -51.41 12.96 5.54
CA SER A 409 -51.94 11.73 4.94
C SER A 409 -51.18 10.51 5.47
N PRO A 410 -51.81 9.31 5.43
CA PRO A 410 -51.84 8.43 6.59
C PRO A 410 -50.91 7.21 6.49
N ALA A 411 -50.57 6.66 7.65
CA ALA A 411 -50.03 5.31 7.81
C ALA A 411 -51.17 4.31 8.12
N PRO A 412 -51.04 3.03 7.75
CA PRO A 412 -51.87 1.97 8.30
C PRO A 412 -51.18 1.25 9.47
N SER A 413 -51.94 1.15 10.56
CA SER A 413 -51.94 0.13 11.63
C SER A 413 -52.09 -1.29 11.06
N SER A 414 -51.90 -2.42 11.75
CA SER A 414 -51.33 -2.86 13.03
C SER A 414 -51.56 -4.38 13.06
N HIS A 415 -50.77 -5.18 13.78
CA HIS A 415 -51.31 -6.36 14.47
C HIS A 415 -50.44 -6.74 15.67
N ARG A 416 -51.14 -6.90 16.80
CA ARG A 416 -50.69 -7.28 18.14
C ARG A 416 -50.41 -8.79 18.24
N ALA A 417 -49.55 -9.17 19.19
CA ALA A 417 -49.85 -10.23 20.16
C ALA A 417 -49.00 -10.05 21.43
N ALA A 418 -49.59 -10.40 22.58
CA ALA A 418 -49.13 -10.12 23.93
C ALA A 418 -48.97 -11.42 24.75
N CYS A 419 -48.10 -11.41 25.77
CA CYS A 419 -48.18 -12.17 27.05
C CYS A 419 -47.08 -11.62 28.01
N SER A 420 -47.34 -10.99 29.19
CA SER A 420 -47.75 -11.52 30.52
C SER A 420 -46.74 -12.53 31.10
N ARG A 421 -46.09 -12.42 32.30
CA ARG A 421 -46.48 -11.94 33.66
C ARG A 421 -45.28 -11.95 34.65
N ARG A 422 -45.29 -11.02 35.64
CA ARG A 422 -44.98 -11.08 37.11
C ARG A 422 -43.82 -11.95 37.67
N ALA A 423 -42.84 -11.37 38.41
CA ALA A 423 -42.74 -11.08 39.89
C ALA A 423 -41.50 -11.88 40.42
N THR A 424 -40.65 -11.51 41.39
CA THR A 424 -40.74 -10.92 42.73
C THR A 424 -39.31 -10.57 43.23
N THR A 425 -39.14 -9.54 44.05
CA THR A 425 -37.94 -9.23 44.86
C THR A 425 -37.89 -10.03 46.16
N PRO A 426 -36.69 -10.27 46.74
CA PRO A 426 -36.38 -9.67 48.04
C PRO A 426 -34.88 -9.26 48.22
N SER A 427 -34.54 -8.87 49.44
CA SER A 427 -33.65 -7.77 49.87
C SER A 427 -32.36 -8.16 50.61
N SER A 428 -31.32 -7.29 50.50
CA SER A 428 -30.23 -6.94 51.46
C SER A 428 -29.18 -8.02 51.87
N PRO A 429 -27.98 -7.70 52.45
CA PRO A 429 -27.44 -6.42 52.96
C PRO A 429 -25.97 -6.06 52.56
N ARG A 430 -25.53 -4.84 52.94
CA ARG A 430 -24.15 -4.29 52.91
C ARG A 430 -23.22 -4.90 53.97
N PRO A 431 -21.90 -4.93 53.75
CA PRO A 431 -20.95 -4.01 54.44
C PRO A 431 -19.74 -3.67 53.52
N ALA A 432 -18.68 -2.93 53.84
CA ALA A 432 -18.35 -1.79 54.69
C ALA A 432 -17.10 -1.15 54.05
N SER A 433 -16.90 0.13 54.33
CA SER A 433 -15.80 1.01 53.94
C SER A 433 -14.40 0.63 54.44
N THR A 434 -13.35 0.96 53.68
CA THR A 434 -12.00 1.43 54.11
C THR A 434 -11.24 1.78 52.81
N CYS A 435 -10.80 3.01 52.47
CA CYS A 435 -10.01 4.07 53.11
C CYS A 435 -8.49 3.80 53.18
N SER A 436 -7.70 4.81 52.72
CA SER A 436 -6.23 5.03 52.78
C SER A 436 -5.47 4.71 51.48
N ARG A 437 -4.84 5.62 50.71
CA ARG A 437 -3.95 6.81 50.88
C ARG A 437 -2.50 6.51 50.47
N ARG A 438 -1.93 7.49 49.74
CA ARG A 438 -0.49 7.85 49.51
C ARG A 438 0.26 6.98 48.48
N ALA A 439 0.80 7.51 47.37
CA ALA A 439 1.72 8.62 47.14
C ALA A 439 3.11 8.43 47.76
N CYS A 440 4.12 8.20 46.92
CA CYS A 440 5.48 8.72 47.09
C CYS A 440 6.28 8.67 45.78
N THR A 441 6.83 9.83 45.45
CA THR A 441 7.86 10.19 44.47
C THR A 441 9.24 9.64 44.83
N SER A 442 10.11 9.40 43.84
CA SER A 442 11.49 9.91 43.85
C SER A 442 12.23 9.68 42.53
N ALA A 443 12.81 10.77 42.03
CA ALA A 443 13.83 10.82 40.99
C ALA A 443 15.22 10.63 41.60
N CYS A 444 16.18 10.08 40.85
CA CYS A 444 17.59 10.21 41.19
C CYS A 444 18.46 10.25 39.93
N SER A 445 19.04 11.42 39.67
CA SER A 445 20.08 11.73 38.70
C SER A 445 21.47 11.37 39.26
N ARG A 446 22.39 10.93 38.40
CA ARG A 446 23.84 10.94 38.68
C ARG A 446 24.66 11.27 37.44
N THR A 447 25.22 12.47 37.45
CA THR A 447 26.41 12.89 36.69
C THR A 447 27.67 12.57 37.50
N ARG A 448 28.76 12.17 36.82
CA ARG A 448 30.13 12.25 37.36
C ARG A 448 31.13 12.54 36.24
N SER A 449 32.12 13.36 36.58
CA SER A 449 33.11 13.99 35.71
C SER A 449 34.52 13.57 36.14
N ARG A 450 35.40 13.22 35.16
CA ARG A 450 36.89 13.37 35.06
C ARG A 450 37.81 12.73 36.15
N PRO A 451 39.17 12.65 35.99
CA PRO A 451 40.09 13.11 34.92
C PRO A 451 41.10 12.03 34.39
N GLY A 452 41.96 12.39 33.42
CA GLY A 452 42.85 11.46 32.67
C GLY A 452 44.34 11.44 33.04
N SER A 453 45.18 10.85 32.16
CA SER A 453 46.60 11.18 31.91
C SER A 453 47.26 10.20 30.92
N THR A 454 48.35 10.68 30.33
CA THR A 454 49.21 10.21 29.22
C THR A 454 50.18 9.06 29.56
N SER A 455 50.58 8.23 28.57
CA SER A 455 51.99 7.83 28.36
C SER A 455 52.24 7.13 27.01
N ARG A 456 53.46 7.33 26.50
CA ARG A 456 54.09 6.80 25.27
C ARG A 456 54.65 5.38 25.48
N SER A 457 54.77 4.59 24.40
CA SER A 457 55.84 3.58 24.17
C SER A 457 55.77 3.12 22.70
N SER A 458 56.72 3.48 21.82
CA SER A 458 58.01 2.84 21.47
C SER A 458 57.89 1.49 20.72
N LEU A 459 58.32 1.51 19.45
CA LEU A 459 58.66 0.40 18.53
C LEU A 459 59.68 -0.58 19.13
N PRO A 460 59.84 -1.80 18.55
CA PRO A 460 61.02 -1.97 17.67
C PRO A 460 60.87 -2.90 16.44
N ALA A 461 61.69 -2.56 15.44
CA ALA A 461 62.57 -3.39 14.59
C ALA A 461 62.05 -4.49 13.63
N THR A 462 62.41 -4.26 12.35
CA THR A 462 62.54 -5.18 11.19
C THR A 462 63.64 -6.25 11.34
N PRO A 463 63.70 -7.25 10.43
CA PRO A 463 64.80 -7.22 9.46
C PRO A 463 64.47 -7.65 7.99
N ARG A 464 65.09 -6.88 7.06
CA ARG A 464 65.76 -7.19 5.78
C ARG A 464 65.41 -8.42 4.90
N ALA A 465 65.20 -8.14 3.60
CA ALA A 465 65.96 -8.67 2.44
C ALA A 465 65.70 -7.75 1.22
N ALA A 466 66.69 -7.02 0.68
CA ALA A 466 67.47 -7.34 -0.54
C ALA A 466 66.59 -7.96 -1.67
N GLY A 467 66.38 -7.41 -2.86
CA GLY A 467 67.09 -6.41 -3.66
C GLY A 467 67.21 -6.98 -5.08
N CYS A 468 66.73 -6.27 -6.11
CA CYS A 468 67.31 -6.23 -7.46
C CYS A 468 66.46 -5.37 -8.41
N THR A 469 67.17 -4.46 -9.07
CA THR A 469 66.76 -3.43 -10.03
C THR A 469 66.81 -3.92 -11.48
N ALA A 470 65.93 -3.39 -12.34
CA ALA A 470 66.18 -2.88 -13.71
C ALA A 470 64.81 -2.62 -14.38
N SER A 471 64.35 -1.39 -14.59
CA SER A 471 64.73 -0.43 -15.66
C SER A 471 64.61 -1.00 -17.07
N SER A 472 63.59 -0.57 -17.85
CA SER A 472 63.76 0.53 -18.81
C SER A 472 62.61 0.67 -19.82
N ARG A 473 62.31 1.96 -20.09
CA ARG A 473 61.92 2.59 -21.36
C ARG A 473 60.55 2.33 -22.01
N ALA A 474 59.79 3.43 -22.02
CA ALA A 474 58.77 3.81 -23.00
C ALA A 474 59.38 4.07 -24.40
N VAL A 475 58.62 3.80 -25.47
CA VAL A 475 58.55 4.57 -26.73
C VAL A 475 57.15 4.40 -27.38
N THR A 476 56.78 5.46 -28.10
CA THR A 476 55.55 5.94 -28.74
C THR A 476 54.84 5.12 -29.86
N ARG A 477 53.52 5.40 -29.99
CA ARG A 477 52.56 5.44 -31.14
C ARG A 477 53.14 5.55 -32.59
N PRO A 478 52.34 5.51 -33.71
CA PRO A 478 50.92 5.15 -33.96
C PRO A 478 50.68 4.31 -35.25
N THR A 479 49.43 3.94 -35.60
CA THR A 479 48.75 4.23 -36.90
C THR A 479 47.48 3.40 -37.13
N ALA A 480 46.53 4.02 -37.84
CA ALA A 480 45.22 3.50 -38.24
C ALA A 480 45.28 2.74 -39.59
N LYS A 481 44.31 1.85 -39.84
CA LYS A 481 43.76 1.62 -41.19
C LYS A 481 42.41 0.92 -41.18
N ALA A 482 41.58 1.32 -42.14
CA ALA A 482 40.17 1.00 -42.33
C ALA A 482 39.91 -0.33 -43.09
N ARG A 483 38.69 -0.88 -42.88
CA ARG A 483 37.70 -1.60 -43.75
C ARG A 483 38.16 -2.25 -45.09
N PRO A 484 37.47 -3.29 -45.67
CA PRO A 484 35.99 -3.44 -45.69
C PRO A 484 35.38 -4.88 -45.79
N SER A 485 34.04 -4.91 -45.66
CA SER A 485 32.99 -5.74 -46.32
C SER A 485 33.23 -7.20 -46.77
N GLY A 486 32.29 -8.07 -46.41
CA GLY A 486 31.99 -9.32 -47.11
C GLY A 486 30.67 -9.97 -46.67
N THR A 487 29.63 -9.84 -47.49
CA THR A 487 28.34 -10.56 -47.45
C THR A 487 28.40 -11.88 -48.22
N CYS A 488 27.79 -12.97 -47.73
CA CYS A 488 26.85 -13.84 -48.47
C CYS A 488 26.32 -15.05 -47.64
N PRO A 489 25.20 -15.68 -48.05
CA PRO A 489 24.25 -16.39 -47.17
C PRO A 489 24.22 -17.94 -47.35
N THR A 490 23.62 -18.67 -46.41
CA THR A 490 23.10 -20.06 -46.56
C THR A 490 22.02 -20.30 -45.48
N THR A 491 20.73 -20.45 -45.78
CA THR A 491 19.93 -21.63 -46.18
C THR A 491 19.79 -22.78 -45.16
N ARG A 492 18.57 -22.85 -44.59
CA ARG A 492 17.72 -23.99 -44.17
C ARG A 492 18.01 -24.82 -42.90
N PRO A 493 16.94 -25.27 -42.18
CA PRO A 493 17.02 -25.97 -40.88
C PRO A 493 16.83 -27.49 -41.01
N PRO A 494 17.12 -28.28 -39.95
CA PRO A 494 16.59 -29.63 -39.83
C PRO A 494 15.58 -29.79 -38.67
N CYS A 495 14.42 -30.33 -39.05
CA CYS A 495 13.65 -31.44 -38.46
C CYS A 495 13.39 -31.52 -36.94
N SER A 496 12.09 -31.50 -36.62
CA SER A 496 11.45 -32.04 -35.43
C SER A 496 11.69 -33.54 -35.23
N PRO A 497 11.68 -34.04 -33.98
CA PRO A 497 11.33 -35.41 -33.69
C PRO A 497 9.92 -35.55 -33.09
N THR A 498 9.26 -36.57 -33.60
CA THR A 498 7.96 -37.16 -33.27
C THR A 498 7.89 -37.70 -31.83
N ALA A 499 6.70 -37.64 -31.26
CA ALA A 499 6.30 -38.35 -30.05
C ALA A 499 6.29 -39.89 -30.23
N PRO A 500 6.34 -40.66 -29.13
CA PRO A 500 5.74 -41.98 -29.10
C PRO A 500 4.52 -42.01 -28.17
N SER A 501 3.43 -42.53 -28.72
CA SER A 501 2.30 -43.10 -27.98
C SER A 501 2.69 -44.41 -27.31
N ARG A 502 2.52 -44.50 -25.99
CA ARG A 502 1.85 -45.61 -25.28
C ARG A 502 1.56 -45.20 -23.84
#